data_AF-A0A7W0DUP3-F1
#
_entry.id   AF-A0A7W0DUP3-F1
#
_cell.length_a   1.000
_cell.length_b   1.000
_cell.length_c   1.000
_cell.angle_alpha   90.00
_cell.angle_beta   90.00
_cell.angle_gamma   90.00
#
_symmetry.space_group_name_H-M   'P 1'
#
loop_
_entity.id
_entity.type
_entity.pdbx_description
1 polymer ?
#
loop_
_entity_poly.entity_id
_entity_poly.type
_entity_poly.pdbx_seq_one_letter_code
_entity_poly.pdbx_strand_id
1 'polypeptide(L)'
;MGSRLRNIQARAAEHGRLRTGYTQGNRPVRSATWVVTSHSEEHVRTAAELWGGAPEQWQALNSTITQWRVITKASSIEALITPGDPLNQYNELWTKGGCQRRCDGETELLSRQPCLCARQFGEDWHQQKKGVVCSTTSRLNVMLPDLSGMGMWRAETHSFYAASEWGGMVDMVLAGTRGDGFVPVNLRIEPRQVVRDGQTKKFPVVVVELRGVTPRQALAGPMTAAVALDPGATSQAVAAIEAPRPDYLAEAEAALTPDDVGDVYRRANAAGHLNDELIAGLTAIADRLKAEAAGPDEDGAYEAELVEQQ
;
A
#
# COMPACT_ATOMS: atom_id res chain seq x y z
N MET A 1 -9.78 21.61 17.47
CA MET A 1 -8.35 21.25 17.53
C MET A 1 -7.71 21.93 18.72
N GLY A 2 -6.98 21.19 19.57
CA GLY A 2 -6.29 21.78 20.74
C GLY A 2 -5.13 22.69 20.33
N SER A 3 -4.75 23.63 21.19
CA SER A 3 -3.58 24.49 20.96
C SER A 3 -2.29 23.66 20.94
N ARG A 4 -1.36 24.06 20.07
CA ARG A 4 -0.04 23.45 19.88
C ARG A 4 1.01 24.55 19.77
N LEU A 5 2.24 24.24 20.16
CA LEU A 5 3.38 25.14 19.95
C LEU A 5 3.59 25.36 18.45
N ARG A 6 3.58 26.62 18.01
CA ARG A 6 3.74 27.00 16.59
C ARG A 6 5.19 27.24 16.17
N ASN A 7 6.08 27.43 17.15
CA ASN A 7 7.50 27.71 16.95
C ASN A 7 8.38 26.44 16.96
N ILE A 8 7.77 25.25 17.05
CA ILE A 8 8.47 23.97 17.04
C ILE A 8 7.81 23.08 16.00
N GLN A 9 8.61 22.43 15.17
CA GLN A 9 8.12 21.43 14.23
C GLN A 9 7.61 20.21 15.03
N ALA A 10 6.33 19.90 14.92
CA ALA A 10 5.76 18.68 15.50
C ALA A 10 6.39 17.45 14.81
N ARG A 11 6.80 16.46 15.61
CA ARG A 11 7.37 15.22 15.11
C ARG A 11 6.86 14.06 15.94
N ALA A 12 6.48 12.97 15.28
CA ALA A 12 6.22 11.71 15.94
C ALA A 12 7.53 11.10 16.48
N ALA A 13 7.42 10.25 17.50
CA ALA A 13 8.59 9.61 18.10
C ALA A 13 9.27 8.64 17.13
N GLU A 14 10.61 8.69 17.04
CA GLU A 14 11.39 7.70 16.29
C GLU A 14 11.48 6.40 17.11
N HIS A 15 10.79 5.35 16.66
CA HIS A 15 10.84 4.02 17.28
C HIS A 15 12.12 3.26 16.93
N GLY A 16 12.72 3.54 15.77
CA GLY A 16 13.97 2.91 15.39
C GLY A 16 14.41 3.27 13.99
N ARG A 17 15.41 2.52 13.50
CA ARG A 17 16.02 2.73 12.18
C ARG A 17 16.07 1.44 11.38
N LEU A 18 15.84 1.59 10.08
CA LEU A 18 16.03 0.57 9.06
C LEU A 18 17.34 0.87 8.32
N ARG A 19 18.28 -0.07 8.34
CA ARG A 19 19.62 0.10 7.78
C ARG A 19 19.93 -0.98 6.74
N THR A 20 20.77 -0.63 5.77
CA THR A 20 21.24 -1.53 4.70
C THR A 20 22.65 -2.08 4.93
N GLY A 21 23.14 -1.97 6.16
CA GLY A 21 24.47 -2.43 6.54
C GLY A 21 24.65 -2.43 8.06
N TYR A 22 25.66 -3.17 8.50
CA TYR A 22 26.02 -3.32 9.91
C TYR A 22 27.54 -3.30 10.07
N THR A 23 28.00 -3.23 11.30
CA THR A 23 29.43 -3.31 11.63
C THR A 23 29.76 -4.67 12.20
N GLN A 24 30.77 -5.34 11.65
CA GLN A 24 31.37 -6.55 12.19
C GLN A 24 32.75 -6.19 12.76
N GLY A 25 32.85 -6.12 14.09
CA GLY A 25 33.98 -5.46 14.75
C GLY A 25 34.08 -4.00 14.28
N ASN A 26 35.27 -3.59 13.82
CA ASN A 26 35.51 -2.24 13.30
C ASN A 26 35.32 -2.11 11.77
N ARG A 27 34.78 -3.14 11.11
CA ARG A 27 34.60 -3.16 9.65
C ARG A 27 33.12 -2.96 9.28
N PRO A 28 32.79 -1.99 8.41
CA PRO A 28 31.44 -1.86 7.87
C PRO A 28 31.18 -2.95 6.83
N VAL A 29 30.03 -3.61 6.96
CA VAL A 29 29.56 -4.71 6.12
C VAL A 29 28.22 -4.30 5.50
N ARG A 30 28.07 -4.52 4.19
CA ARG A 30 26.80 -4.32 3.48
C ARG A 30 25.87 -5.49 3.77
N SER A 31 24.59 -5.20 3.99
CA SER A 31 23.56 -6.23 4.18
C SER A 31 22.71 -6.35 2.92
N ALA A 32 22.38 -7.60 2.55
CA ALA A 32 21.40 -7.88 1.50
C ALA A 32 19.95 -7.83 2.02
N THR A 33 19.79 -7.89 3.35
CA THR A 33 18.52 -7.82 4.07
C THR A 33 18.51 -6.65 5.03
N TRP A 34 17.34 -6.33 5.58
CA TRP A 34 17.20 -5.20 6.49
C TRP A 34 17.89 -5.45 7.83
N VAL A 35 18.51 -4.41 8.36
CA VAL A 35 19.01 -4.37 9.73
C VAL A 35 18.12 -3.40 10.50
N VAL A 36 17.33 -3.93 11.42
CA VAL A 36 16.39 -3.17 12.25
C VAL A 36 17.07 -2.88 13.59
N THR A 37 17.08 -1.61 14.01
CA THR A 37 17.66 -1.19 15.30
C THR A 37 16.69 -0.31 16.08
N SER A 38 16.54 -0.56 17.37
CA SER A 38 15.69 0.23 18.28
C SER A 38 16.28 0.27 19.70
N HIS A 39 15.85 1.23 20.52
CA HIS A 39 16.09 1.18 21.96
C HIS A 39 15.15 0.18 22.67
N SER A 40 14.01 -0.12 22.06
CA SER A 40 13.04 -1.09 22.59
C SER A 40 13.44 -2.50 22.16
N GLU A 41 13.60 -3.40 23.13
CA GLU A 41 13.78 -4.83 22.88
C GLU A 41 12.56 -5.42 22.18
N GLU A 42 11.36 -5.01 22.61
CA GLU A 42 10.08 -5.50 22.09
C GLU A 42 9.98 -5.26 20.57
N HIS A 43 10.24 -4.03 20.11
CA HIS A 43 10.19 -3.73 18.68
C HIS A 43 11.13 -4.62 17.85
N VAL A 44 12.32 -4.93 18.39
CA VAL A 44 13.31 -5.76 17.69
C VAL A 44 12.91 -7.23 17.72
N ARG A 45 12.27 -7.71 18.80
CA ARG A 45 11.71 -9.06 18.88
C ARG A 45 10.55 -9.24 17.90
N THR A 46 9.59 -8.31 17.88
CA THR A 46 8.48 -8.34 16.90
C THR A 46 9.01 -8.29 15.47
N ALA A 47 10.01 -7.44 15.19
CA ALA A 47 10.66 -7.41 13.87
C ALA A 47 11.32 -8.75 13.50
N ALA A 48 11.91 -9.46 14.47
CA ALA A 48 12.50 -10.78 14.25
C ALA A 48 11.44 -11.86 14.03
N GLU A 49 10.27 -11.75 14.66
CA GLU A 49 9.13 -12.65 14.44
C GLU A 49 8.56 -12.47 13.02
N LEU A 50 8.37 -11.21 12.60
CA LEU A 50 7.81 -10.88 11.28
C LEU A 50 8.78 -11.18 10.13
N TRP A 51 10.05 -10.86 10.29
CA TRP A 51 11.03 -10.87 9.18
C TRP A 51 12.19 -11.85 9.38
N GLY A 52 12.13 -12.67 10.42
CA GLY A 52 13.18 -13.59 10.81
C GLY A 52 14.44 -12.89 11.36
N GLY A 53 15.39 -13.69 11.81
CA GLY A 53 16.65 -13.22 12.40
C GLY A 53 16.73 -13.55 13.89
N ALA A 54 17.80 -13.09 14.53
CA ALA A 54 17.98 -13.24 15.97
C ALA A 54 18.16 -11.84 16.60
N PRO A 55 17.29 -11.43 17.54
CA PRO A 55 17.48 -10.23 18.33
C PRO A 55 18.77 -10.32 19.15
N GLU A 56 19.54 -9.23 19.19
CA GLU A 56 20.74 -9.12 20.01
C GLU A 56 20.87 -7.72 20.59
N GLN A 57 21.52 -7.62 21.75
CA GLN A 57 22.01 -6.34 22.24
C GLN A 57 23.20 -5.90 21.39
N TRP A 58 23.17 -4.64 21.00
CA TRP A 58 24.11 -4.08 20.07
C TRP A 58 24.42 -2.63 20.41
N GLN A 59 25.70 -2.27 20.36
CA GLN A 59 26.16 -0.91 20.53
C GLN A 59 26.72 -0.39 19.20
N ALA A 60 26.26 0.77 18.77
CA ALA A 60 26.77 1.40 17.57
C ALA A 60 28.24 1.83 17.75
N LEU A 61 29.04 1.72 16.69
CA LEU A 61 30.43 2.18 16.71
C LEU A 61 30.48 3.68 17.06
N ASN A 62 31.32 4.04 18.04
CA ASN A 62 31.43 5.40 18.61
C ASN A 62 30.18 5.89 19.36
N SER A 63 29.30 5.00 19.82
CA SER A 63 28.21 5.30 20.73
C SER A 63 28.46 4.66 22.09
N THR A 64 28.07 5.33 23.17
CA THR A 64 28.02 4.76 24.53
C THR A 64 26.65 4.14 24.84
N ILE A 65 25.65 4.39 24.00
CA ILE A 65 24.28 3.95 24.22
C ILE A 65 24.08 2.57 23.61
N THR A 66 23.70 1.60 24.45
CA THR A 66 23.30 0.25 24.03
C THR A 66 21.90 0.29 23.43
N GLN A 67 21.72 -0.45 22.34
CA GLN A 67 20.46 -0.62 21.61
C GLN A 67 20.22 -2.11 21.37
N TRP A 68 19.06 -2.42 20.78
CA TRP A 68 18.75 -3.73 20.26
C TRP A 68 18.83 -3.72 18.74
N ARG A 69 19.24 -4.85 18.17
CA ARG A 69 19.36 -5.05 16.72
C ARG A 69 18.83 -6.43 16.33
N VAL A 70 18.25 -6.50 15.14
CA VAL A 70 18.08 -7.75 14.41
C VAL A 70 18.54 -7.56 12.97
N ILE A 71 19.35 -8.49 12.47
CA ILE A 71 19.62 -8.64 11.04
C ILE A 71 18.54 -9.60 10.52
N THR A 72 17.62 -9.09 9.71
CA THR A 72 16.45 -9.86 9.27
C THR A 72 16.81 -10.82 8.14
N LYS A 73 15.89 -11.73 7.82
CA LYS A 73 15.95 -12.54 6.60
C LYS A 73 15.23 -11.86 5.43
N ALA A 74 14.47 -10.79 5.68
CA ALA A 74 13.70 -10.09 4.67
C ALA A 74 14.52 -8.99 3.96
N SER A 75 14.54 -9.05 2.63
CA SER A 75 15.03 -7.96 1.78
C SER A 75 13.95 -6.91 1.48
N SER A 76 12.68 -7.19 1.77
CA SER A 76 11.57 -6.27 1.59
C SER A 76 10.76 -6.14 2.87
N ILE A 77 10.36 -4.92 3.22
CA ILE A 77 9.52 -4.61 4.37
C ILE A 77 8.34 -3.76 3.90
N GLU A 78 7.14 -4.14 4.31
CA GLU A 78 5.94 -3.33 4.09
C GLU A 78 5.92 -2.15 5.05
N ALA A 79 5.54 -0.98 4.53
CA ALA A 79 5.54 0.26 5.28
C ALA A 79 4.46 1.22 4.76
N LEU A 80 4.21 2.28 5.54
CA LEU A 80 3.33 3.38 5.14
C LEU A 80 4.13 4.68 5.11
N ILE A 81 4.00 5.42 4.02
CA ILE A 81 4.35 6.84 4.01
C ILE A 81 3.22 7.61 4.69
N THR A 82 3.58 8.47 5.64
CA THR A 82 2.65 9.32 6.39
C THR A 82 2.37 10.63 5.64
N PRO A 83 1.25 11.32 5.93
CA PRO A 83 0.99 12.65 5.40
C PRO A 83 2.13 13.65 5.64
N GLY A 84 2.30 14.58 4.70
CA GLY A 84 3.43 15.51 4.66
C GLY A 84 4.65 14.94 3.96
N ASP A 85 5.75 15.69 3.94
CA ASP A 85 7.00 15.25 3.32
C ASP A 85 7.75 14.26 4.23
N PRO A 86 7.85 12.96 3.85
CA PRO A 86 8.55 11.95 4.65
C PRO A 86 10.07 11.99 4.44
N LEU A 87 10.56 12.72 3.44
CA LEU A 87 11.91 12.61 2.92
C LEU A 87 12.77 13.77 3.40
N ASN A 88 13.94 13.45 3.92
CA ASN A 88 14.94 14.43 4.30
C ASN A 88 16.28 14.06 3.65
N GLN A 89 16.77 14.92 2.76
CA GLN A 89 17.98 14.68 1.98
C GLN A 89 18.96 15.84 2.09
N TYR A 90 20.22 15.52 2.39
CA TYR A 90 21.32 16.47 2.36
C TYR A 90 22.62 15.79 1.96
N ASN A 91 23.52 16.56 1.35
CA ASN A 91 24.92 16.21 1.19
C ASN A 91 25.66 16.55 2.48
N GLU A 92 26.01 15.52 3.26
CA GLU A 92 26.56 15.69 4.62
C GLU A 92 28.00 15.18 4.74
N LEU A 93 28.88 15.95 5.37
CA LEU A 93 30.20 15.49 5.79
C LEU A 93 30.24 15.32 7.30
N TRP A 94 30.29 14.07 7.76
CA TRP A 94 30.40 13.73 9.18
C TRP A 94 31.84 13.38 9.56
N THR A 95 32.32 13.94 10.66
CA THR A 95 33.57 13.55 11.33
C THR A 95 33.28 13.13 12.77
N LYS A 96 34.32 12.75 13.52
CA LYS A 96 34.19 12.48 14.97
C LYS A 96 33.65 13.69 15.75
N GLY A 97 33.86 14.90 15.24
CA GLY A 97 33.35 16.15 15.84
C GLY A 97 31.93 16.52 15.42
N GLY A 98 31.22 15.64 14.70
CA GLY A 98 29.85 15.89 14.23
C GLY A 98 29.76 16.30 12.76
N CYS A 99 28.61 16.85 12.36
CA CYS A 99 28.33 17.28 11.01
C CYS A 99 29.12 18.56 10.70
N GLN A 100 30.17 18.44 9.87
CA GLN A 100 31.03 19.54 9.48
C GLN A 100 30.46 20.35 8.32
N ARG A 101 29.67 19.69 7.46
CA ARG A 101 29.01 20.31 6.31
C ARG A 101 27.66 19.65 6.10
N ARG A 102 26.65 20.45 5.81
CA ARG A 102 25.32 20.00 5.35
C ARG A 102 24.90 20.88 4.20
N CYS A 103 24.70 20.30 3.03
CA CYS A 103 24.33 21.04 1.84
C CYS A 103 23.06 20.47 1.18
N ASP A 104 22.22 21.33 0.61
CA ASP A 104 21.02 20.96 -0.15
C ASP A 104 21.27 20.71 -1.66
N GLY A 105 22.49 20.96 -2.12
CA GLY A 105 22.92 20.88 -3.52
C GLY A 105 23.49 22.21 -4.01
N GLU A 106 22.98 23.31 -3.48
CA GLU A 106 23.33 24.67 -3.89
C GLU A 106 23.98 25.46 -2.74
N THR A 107 23.44 25.32 -1.52
CA THR A 107 23.83 26.03 -0.32
C THR A 107 24.27 25.07 0.79
N GLU A 108 25.37 25.41 1.45
CA GLU A 108 25.81 24.80 2.70
C GLU A 108 25.07 25.48 3.87
N LEU A 109 24.21 24.73 4.54
CA LEU A 109 23.20 25.22 5.47
C LEU A 109 23.76 25.64 6.84
N LEU A 110 24.95 25.19 7.24
CA LEU A 110 25.54 25.55 8.53
C LEU A 110 26.19 26.94 8.50
N SER A 111 26.93 27.23 7.41
CA SER A 111 27.65 28.49 7.18
C SER A 111 26.93 29.45 6.23
N ARG A 112 25.85 28.98 5.56
CA ARG A 112 25.08 29.70 4.53
C ARG A 112 25.94 30.17 3.35
N GLN A 113 26.93 29.36 2.99
CA GLN A 113 27.82 29.60 1.85
C GLN A 113 27.48 28.67 0.68
N PRO A 114 27.95 28.92 -0.55
CA PRO A 114 27.75 28.00 -1.66
C PRO A 114 28.27 26.59 -1.36
N CYS A 115 27.57 25.58 -1.88
CA CYS A 115 27.89 24.18 -1.65
C CYS A 115 29.29 23.81 -2.16
N LEU A 116 30.18 23.46 -1.24
CA LEU A 116 31.59 23.23 -1.56
C LEU A 116 31.82 21.97 -2.40
N CYS A 117 31.05 20.90 -2.16
CA CYS A 117 31.28 19.59 -2.76
C CYS A 117 31.08 19.63 -4.30
N ALA A 118 29.93 20.13 -4.76
CA ALA A 118 29.67 20.29 -6.20
C ALA A 118 30.59 21.34 -6.85
N ARG A 119 30.82 22.47 -6.16
CA ARG A 119 31.67 23.56 -6.69
C ARG A 119 33.12 23.13 -6.90
N GLN A 120 33.69 22.34 -5.99
CA GLN A 120 35.10 21.96 -6.04
C GLN A 120 35.36 20.76 -6.96
N PHE A 121 34.41 19.82 -7.05
CA PHE A 121 34.63 18.54 -7.72
C PHE A 121 33.71 18.32 -8.94
N GLY A 122 32.87 19.29 -9.30
CA GLY A 122 31.92 19.19 -10.41
C GLY A 122 30.74 18.25 -10.13
N GLU A 123 30.03 17.84 -11.18
CA GLU A 123 28.86 16.95 -11.10
C GLU A 123 29.20 15.55 -10.57
N ASP A 124 30.43 15.10 -10.81
CA ASP A 124 30.96 13.80 -10.36
C ASP A 124 31.55 13.82 -8.95
N TRP A 125 31.25 14.87 -8.15
CA TRP A 125 31.70 14.95 -6.76
C TRP A 125 31.37 13.70 -5.95
N HIS A 126 30.23 13.06 -6.24
CA HIS A 126 29.75 11.85 -5.56
C HIS A 126 30.63 10.61 -5.81
N GLN A 127 31.51 10.66 -6.82
CA GLN A 127 32.46 9.59 -7.13
C GLN A 127 33.76 9.67 -6.32
N GLN A 128 33.99 10.81 -5.65
CA GLN A 128 35.21 11.05 -4.88
C GLN A 128 35.27 10.16 -3.64
N LYS A 129 36.48 9.99 -3.10
CA LYS A 129 36.72 9.12 -1.94
C LYS A 129 35.89 9.57 -0.73
N LYS A 130 35.22 8.61 -0.07
CA LYS A 130 34.47 8.85 1.17
C LYS A 130 35.34 9.54 2.22
N GLY A 131 34.83 10.62 2.80
CA GLY A 131 35.53 11.44 3.80
C GLY A 131 36.29 12.64 3.22
N VAL A 132 36.53 12.67 1.90
CA VAL A 132 37.04 13.88 1.21
C VAL A 132 35.88 14.81 0.83
N VAL A 133 34.79 14.21 0.35
CA VAL A 133 33.55 14.89 -0.03
C VAL A 133 32.40 14.51 0.91
N CYS A 134 31.33 15.30 0.82
CA CYS A 134 30.03 15.03 1.40
C CYS A 134 29.53 13.63 1.01
N SER A 135 28.68 13.01 1.81
CA SER A 135 27.91 11.81 1.44
C SER A 135 26.46 12.20 1.21
N THR A 136 25.85 11.74 0.13
CA THR A 136 24.43 11.95 -0.15
C THR A 136 23.62 11.15 0.86
N THR A 137 23.06 11.82 1.86
CA THR A 137 22.38 11.16 2.98
C THR A 137 20.89 11.40 2.86
N SER A 138 20.15 10.30 2.66
CA SER A 138 18.70 10.31 2.51
C SER A 138 18.06 9.56 3.67
N ARG A 139 17.07 10.19 4.27
CA ARG A 139 16.32 9.71 5.42
C ARG A 139 14.85 9.72 5.08
N LEU A 140 14.26 8.55 4.96
CA LEU A 140 12.83 8.38 4.70
C LEU A 140 12.17 7.93 5.99
N ASN A 141 11.21 8.73 6.47
CA ASN A 141 10.40 8.37 7.62
C ASN A 141 9.17 7.59 7.16
N VAL A 142 8.99 6.40 7.72
CA VAL A 142 7.85 5.53 7.42
C VAL A 142 7.23 5.03 8.72
N MET A 143 5.97 4.59 8.64
CA MET A 143 5.32 3.82 9.68
C MET A 143 5.34 2.34 9.32
N LEU A 144 5.55 1.46 10.30
CA LEU A 144 5.55 0.02 10.11
C LEU A 144 4.30 -0.54 10.80
N PRO A 145 3.23 -0.84 10.05
CA PRO A 145 1.90 -1.08 10.62
C PRO A 145 1.82 -2.34 11.49
N ASP A 146 2.67 -3.33 11.21
CA ASP A 146 2.68 -4.62 11.92
C ASP A 146 3.64 -4.64 13.13
N LEU A 147 4.39 -3.56 13.36
CA LEU A 147 5.20 -3.41 14.57
C LEU A 147 4.40 -2.72 15.67
N SER A 148 4.69 -3.10 16.91
CA SER A 148 4.05 -2.45 18.06
C SER A 148 4.45 -0.97 18.16
N GLY A 149 3.51 -0.16 18.64
CA GLY A 149 3.70 1.27 18.88
C GLY A 149 3.29 2.20 17.74
N MET A 150 2.77 3.37 18.09
CA MET A 150 2.46 4.44 17.13
C MET A 150 3.64 5.39 17.03
N GLY A 151 4.49 5.17 16.03
CA GLY A 151 5.70 5.96 15.82
C GLY A 151 6.32 5.77 14.44
N MET A 152 7.43 6.49 14.23
CA MET A 152 8.11 6.53 12.95
C MET A 152 9.38 5.70 12.98
N TRP A 153 9.66 5.07 11.86
CA TRP A 153 10.88 4.36 11.56
C TRP A 153 11.63 5.12 10.48
N ARG A 154 12.95 5.27 10.66
CA ARG A 154 13.78 5.96 9.67
C ARG A 154 14.58 4.97 8.85
N ALA A 155 14.27 4.86 7.57
CA ALA A 155 15.15 4.24 6.60
C ALA A 155 16.25 5.24 6.21
N GLU A 156 17.52 4.85 6.35
CA GLU A 156 18.66 5.70 6.02
C GLU A 156 19.53 5.04 4.95
N THR A 157 19.88 5.84 3.93
CA THR A 157 20.82 5.44 2.88
C THR A 157 21.84 6.55 2.63
N HIS A 158 23.05 6.14 2.27
CA HIS A 158 24.13 7.05 1.85
C HIS A 158 24.48 6.86 0.35
N SER A 159 23.61 6.20 -0.40
CA SER A 159 23.83 5.95 -1.83
C SER A 159 23.33 7.13 -2.65
N PHE A 160 24.21 7.68 -3.50
CA PHE A 160 23.87 8.75 -4.44
C PHE A 160 22.67 8.35 -5.34
N TYR A 161 22.69 7.13 -5.88
CA TYR A 161 21.62 6.64 -6.77
C TYR A 161 20.30 6.38 -6.03
N ALA A 162 20.36 5.90 -4.78
CA ALA A 162 19.14 5.73 -4.00
C ALA A 162 18.51 7.10 -3.67
N ALA A 163 19.34 8.11 -3.42
CA ALA A 163 18.86 9.46 -3.15
C ALA A 163 18.06 10.05 -4.31
N SER A 164 18.54 9.91 -5.55
CA SER A 164 17.82 10.37 -6.74
C SER A 164 16.49 9.62 -6.95
N GLU A 165 16.49 8.29 -6.74
CA GLU A 165 15.27 7.48 -6.89
C GLU A 165 14.21 7.83 -5.83
N TRP A 166 14.63 8.05 -4.58
CA TRP A 166 13.72 8.41 -3.50
C TRP A 166 13.08 9.78 -3.71
N GLY A 167 13.84 10.76 -4.20
CA GLY A 167 13.30 12.10 -4.51
C GLY A 167 12.16 12.00 -5.53
N GLY A 168 12.42 11.36 -6.67
CA GLY A 168 11.41 11.22 -7.72
C GLY A 168 10.16 10.43 -7.29
N MET A 169 10.34 9.36 -6.49
CA MET A 169 9.21 8.57 -5.99
C MET A 169 8.34 9.37 -5.01
N VAL A 170 8.96 10.03 -4.04
CA VAL A 170 8.25 10.82 -3.02
C VAL A 170 7.55 12.01 -3.67
N ASP A 171 8.21 12.73 -4.58
CA ASP A 171 7.59 13.86 -5.29
C ASP A 171 6.37 13.42 -6.10
N MET A 172 6.43 12.26 -6.76
CA MET A 172 5.29 11.71 -7.50
C MET A 172 4.12 11.36 -6.57
N VAL A 173 4.41 10.75 -5.41
CA VAL A 173 3.39 10.43 -4.41
C VAL A 173 2.76 11.70 -3.83
N LEU A 174 3.58 12.69 -3.46
CA LEU A 174 3.10 13.97 -2.94
C LEU A 174 2.27 14.73 -3.98
N ALA A 175 2.65 14.68 -5.27
CA ALA A 175 1.88 15.29 -6.35
C ALA A 175 0.50 14.64 -6.52
N GLY A 176 0.42 13.30 -6.48
CA GLY A 176 -0.85 12.57 -6.63
C GLY A 176 -1.79 12.70 -5.43
N THR A 177 -1.23 12.73 -4.23
CA THR A 177 -2.00 12.77 -2.97
C THR A 177 -2.18 14.18 -2.41
N ARG A 178 -1.50 15.17 -2.99
CA ARG A 178 -1.32 16.52 -2.43
C ARG A 178 -0.68 16.52 -1.03
N GLY A 179 0.09 15.46 -0.73
CA GLY A 179 0.71 15.25 0.57
C GLY A 179 -0.24 14.79 1.67
N ASP A 180 -1.48 14.42 1.32
CA ASP A 180 -2.49 13.96 2.27
C ASP A 180 -2.65 12.44 2.24
N GLY A 181 -3.07 11.86 3.37
CA GLY A 181 -3.37 10.43 3.48
C GLY A 181 -2.13 9.55 3.62
N PHE A 182 -2.38 8.26 3.85
CA PHE A 182 -1.32 7.26 3.98
C PHE A 182 -1.10 6.56 2.65
N VAL A 183 0.16 6.26 2.33
CA VAL A 183 0.51 5.58 1.08
C VAL A 183 1.24 4.28 1.40
N PRO A 184 0.65 3.11 1.06
CA PRO A 184 1.28 1.83 1.30
C PRO A 184 2.42 1.59 0.32
N VAL A 185 3.57 1.23 0.87
CA VAL A 185 4.79 1.01 0.12
C VAL A 185 5.53 -0.24 0.59
N ASN A 186 6.33 -0.81 -0.31
CA ASN A 186 7.32 -1.80 0.01
C ASN A 186 8.71 -1.17 -0.08
N LEU A 187 9.49 -1.32 0.99
CA LEU A 187 10.89 -0.91 1.05
C LEU A 187 11.76 -2.13 0.73
N ARG A 188 12.24 -2.23 -0.51
CA ARG A 188 12.99 -3.38 -1.01
C ARG A 188 14.47 -3.06 -1.18
N ILE A 189 15.34 -3.92 -0.65
CA ILE A 189 16.78 -3.87 -0.89
C ILE A 189 17.08 -4.64 -2.16
N GLU A 190 17.55 -3.93 -3.18
CA GLU A 190 18.00 -4.47 -4.45
C GLU A 190 19.53 -4.41 -4.54
N PRO A 191 20.23 -5.55 -4.62
CA PRO A 191 21.66 -5.56 -4.85
C PRO A 191 21.94 -5.21 -6.30
N ARG A 192 22.57 -4.06 -6.54
CA ARG A 192 23.02 -3.63 -7.87
C ARG A 192 24.53 -3.75 -8.00
N GLN A 193 25.01 -3.79 -9.24
CA GLN A 193 26.44 -3.78 -9.54
C GLN A 193 26.78 -2.73 -10.57
N VAL A 194 27.95 -2.11 -10.42
CA VAL A 194 28.54 -1.22 -11.42
C VAL A 194 29.99 -1.61 -11.62
N VAL A 195 30.45 -1.58 -12.87
CA VAL A 195 31.88 -1.70 -13.20
C VAL A 195 32.46 -0.29 -13.31
N ARG A 196 33.44 0.03 -12.48
CA ARG A 196 34.17 1.31 -12.53
C ARG A 196 35.66 1.01 -12.40
N ASP A 197 36.48 1.64 -13.24
CA ASP A 197 37.93 1.46 -13.24
C ASP A 197 38.36 -0.02 -13.31
N GLY A 198 37.63 -0.83 -14.08
CA GLY A 198 37.85 -2.27 -14.20
C GLY A 198 37.46 -3.11 -12.96
N GLN A 199 36.87 -2.50 -11.93
CA GLN A 199 36.42 -3.18 -10.71
C GLN A 199 34.90 -3.22 -10.60
N THR A 200 34.35 -4.42 -10.41
CA THR A 200 32.91 -4.61 -10.13
C THR A 200 32.61 -4.30 -8.67
N LYS A 201 31.81 -3.26 -8.42
CA LYS A 201 31.32 -2.89 -7.08
C LYS A 201 29.83 -3.25 -6.96
N LYS A 202 29.50 -4.12 -6.02
CA LYS A 202 28.11 -4.47 -5.65
C LYS A 202 27.63 -3.62 -4.48
N PHE A 203 26.46 -3.00 -4.56
CA PHE A 203 25.92 -2.14 -3.51
C PHE A 203 24.40 -2.32 -3.35
N PRO A 204 23.87 -2.29 -2.12
CA PRO A 204 22.43 -2.31 -1.89
C PRO A 204 21.82 -0.95 -2.27
N VAL A 205 20.73 -0.97 -3.02
CA VAL A 205 19.86 0.17 -3.29
C VAL A 205 18.52 -0.11 -2.64
N VAL A 206 17.97 0.86 -1.92
CA VAL A 206 16.62 0.74 -1.38
C VAL A 206 15.66 1.31 -2.42
N VAL A 207 14.78 0.47 -2.93
CA VAL A 207 13.70 0.85 -3.84
C VAL A 207 12.43 1.01 -3.02
N VAL A 208 11.66 2.07 -3.30
CA VAL A 208 10.34 2.30 -2.71
C VAL A 208 9.29 2.03 -3.78
N GLU A 209 8.46 1.03 -3.56
CA GLU A 209 7.45 0.57 -4.52
C GLU A 209 6.06 0.71 -3.92
N LEU A 210 5.05 1.09 -4.70
CA LEU A 210 3.67 1.12 -4.22
C LEU A 210 3.17 -0.31 -3.95
N ARG A 211 2.57 -0.53 -2.78
CA ARG A 211 2.04 -1.85 -2.38
C ARG A 211 0.57 -1.94 -2.70
N GLY A 212 0.18 -2.93 -3.50
CA GLY A 212 -1.23 -3.30 -3.72
C GLY A 212 -2.09 -2.24 -4.42
N VAL A 213 -1.50 -1.14 -4.88
CA VAL A 213 -2.19 -0.04 -5.56
C VAL A 213 -1.51 0.26 -6.89
N THR A 214 -2.32 0.50 -7.92
CA THR A 214 -1.82 0.92 -9.22
C THR A 214 -1.45 2.41 -9.19
N PRO A 215 -0.54 2.88 -10.07
CA PRO A 215 -0.26 4.31 -10.21
C PRO A 215 -1.53 5.14 -10.47
N ARG A 216 -2.50 4.60 -11.22
CA ARG A 216 -3.80 5.25 -11.44
C ARG A 216 -4.55 5.49 -10.13
N GLN A 217 -4.59 4.49 -9.25
CA GLN A 217 -5.25 4.61 -7.95
C GLN A 217 -4.49 5.55 -7.02
N ALA A 218 -3.16 5.45 -6.97
CA ALA A 218 -2.32 6.31 -6.14
C ALA A 218 -2.38 7.80 -6.54
N LEU A 219 -2.57 8.08 -7.83
CA LEU A 219 -2.67 9.45 -8.37
C LEU A 219 -4.11 9.97 -8.44
N ALA A 220 -5.12 9.16 -8.09
CA ALA A 220 -6.53 9.58 -8.11
C ALA A 220 -6.91 10.47 -6.92
N GLY A 221 -6.04 10.54 -5.89
CA GLY A 221 -6.22 11.36 -4.70
C GLY A 221 -5.81 10.65 -3.42
N PRO A 222 -6.01 11.28 -2.25
CA PRO A 222 -5.68 10.69 -0.95
C PRO A 222 -6.46 9.40 -0.70
N MET A 223 -5.77 8.36 -0.23
CA MET A 223 -6.40 7.10 0.18
C MET A 223 -6.91 7.18 1.61
N THR A 224 -7.97 6.42 1.91
CA THR A 224 -8.41 6.24 3.30
C THR A 224 -7.38 5.38 4.06
N ALA A 225 -7.30 5.57 5.38
CA ALA A 225 -6.37 4.78 6.21
C ALA A 225 -6.65 3.28 6.12
N ALA A 226 -7.91 2.87 5.99
CA ALA A 226 -8.29 1.46 5.84
C ALA A 226 -7.73 0.87 4.53
N VAL A 227 -7.86 1.59 3.41
CA VAL A 227 -7.29 1.18 2.11
C VAL A 227 -5.76 1.12 2.19
N ALA A 228 -5.13 2.07 2.90
CA ALA A 228 -3.67 2.07 3.02
C ALA A 228 -3.14 0.91 3.88
N LEU A 229 -3.86 0.52 4.95
CA LEU A 229 -3.44 -0.59 5.81
C LEU A 229 -3.62 -1.94 5.10
N ASP A 230 -4.72 -2.10 4.36
CA ASP A 230 -5.01 -3.31 3.59
C ASP A 230 -5.44 -2.96 2.14
N PRO A 231 -4.46 -2.66 1.26
CA PRO A 231 -4.76 -2.33 -0.13
C PRO A 231 -5.33 -3.55 -0.88
N GLY A 232 -5.02 -4.78 -0.43
CA GLY A 232 -5.53 -6.02 -1.01
C GLY A 232 -7.02 -6.24 -0.75
N ALA A 233 -7.50 -5.95 0.47
CA ALA A 233 -8.92 -6.12 0.82
C ALA A 233 -9.86 -5.25 -0.03
N THR A 234 -9.42 -4.09 -0.50
CA THR A 234 -10.27 -3.21 -1.32
C THR A 234 -10.52 -3.72 -2.74
N SER A 235 -9.65 -4.59 -3.26
CA SER A 235 -9.92 -5.32 -4.50
C SER A 235 -10.96 -6.44 -4.32
N GLN A 236 -11.12 -6.95 -3.08
CA GLN A 236 -12.17 -7.89 -2.71
C GLN A 236 -13.46 -7.21 -2.25
N ALA A 237 -13.38 -5.94 -1.81
CA ALA A 237 -14.51 -5.13 -1.38
C ALA A 237 -15.15 -4.33 -2.53
N VAL A 238 -15.17 -4.88 -3.75
CA VAL A 238 -16.33 -4.61 -4.61
C VAL A 238 -17.46 -5.38 -3.95
N ALA A 239 -18.17 -4.72 -3.01
CA ALA A 239 -19.48 -5.20 -2.60
C ALA A 239 -20.22 -5.51 -3.90
N ALA A 240 -20.59 -6.77 -4.10
CA ALA A 240 -21.45 -7.14 -5.20
C ALA A 240 -22.66 -6.20 -5.08
N ILE A 241 -22.77 -5.25 -6.00
CA ILE A 241 -24.03 -4.54 -6.21
C ILE A 241 -24.92 -5.67 -6.69
N GLU A 242 -25.73 -6.24 -5.79
CA GLU A 242 -26.82 -7.12 -6.18
C GLU A 242 -27.60 -6.33 -7.22
N ALA A 243 -27.57 -6.79 -8.47
CA ALA A 243 -28.44 -6.24 -9.50
C ALA A 243 -29.86 -6.28 -8.90
N PRO A 244 -30.64 -5.18 -8.97
CA PRO A 244 -31.98 -5.16 -8.40
C PRO A 244 -32.73 -6.39 -8.90
N ARG A 245 -33.19 -7.21 -7.95
CA ARG A 245 -33.93 -8.45 -8.25
C ARG A 245 -35.09 -8.08 -9.16
N PRO A 246 -35.18 -8.66 -10.38
CA PRO A 246 -36.31 -8.41 -11.27
C PRO A 246 -37.63 -8.75 -10.58
N ASP A 247 -38.64 -7.91 -10.77
CA ASP A 247 -39.98 -8.15 -10.26
C ASP A 247 -40.69 -9.16 -11.18
N TYR A 248 -40.50 -10.44 -10.88
CA TYR A 248 -41.05 -11.54 -11.66
C TYR A 248 -42.59 -11.58 -11.68
N LEU A 249 -43.27 -11.03 -10.66
CA LEU A 249 -44.73 -10.97 -10.65
C LEU A 249 -45.22 -9.87 -11.59
N ALA A 250 -44.57 -8.71 -11.61
CA ALA A 250 -44.88 -7.66 -12.59
C ALA A 250 -44.61 -8.12 -14.03
N GLU A 251 -43.53 -8.88 -14.27
CA GLU A 251 -43.25 -9.47 -15.58
C GLU A 251 -44.32 -10.50 -15.99
N ALA A 252 -44.76 -11.34 -15.06
CA ALA A 252 -45.79 -12.34 -15.32
C ALA A 252 -47.18 -11.73 -15.51
N GLU A 253 -47.52 -10.64 -14.82
CA GLU A 253 -48.77 -9.90 -15.04
C GLU A 253 -48.82 -9.22 -16.43
N ALA A 254 -47.65 -8.90 -17.01
CA ALA A 254 -47.55 -8.41 -18.38
C ALA A 254 -47.50 -9.51 -19.45
N ALA A 255 -47.51 -10.79 -19.05
CA ALA A 255 -47.47 -11.93 -19.96
C ALA A 255 -48.81 -12.12 -20.69
N LEU A 256 -48.75 -12.51 -21.96
CA LEU A 256 -49.94 -12.65 -22.81
C LEU A 256 -50.45 -14.11 -22.86
N THR A 257 -49.59 -15.08 -22.56
CA THR A 257 -49.93 -16.49 -22.58
C THR A 257 -49.41 -17.24 -21.34
N PRO A 258 -49.99 -18.40 -20.99
CA PRO A 258 -49.47 -19.23 -19.90
C PRO A 258 -48.00 -19.68 -20.13
N ASP A 259 -47.59 -19.87 -21.39
CA ASP A 259 -46.22 -20.26 -21.74
C ASP A 259 -45.21 -19.13 -21.44
N ASP A 260 -45.60 -17.86 -21.64
CA ASP A 260 -44.79 -16.69 -21.28
C ASP A 260 -44.56 -16.59 -19.77
N VAL A 261 -45.55 -16.96 -18.95
CA VAL A 261 -45.40 -17.06 -17.49
C VAL A 261 -44.44 -18.20 -17.13
N GLY A 262 -44.47 -19.30 -17.89
CA GLY A 262 -43.51 -20.40 -17.79
C GLY A 262 -42.07 -19.97 -18.05
N ASP A 263 -41.85 -19.04 -18.99
CA ASP A 263 -40.53 -18.45 -19.23
C ASP A 263 -40.04 -17.59 -18.07
N VAL A 264 -40.92 -16.79 -17.47
CA VAL A 264 -40.61 -16.00 -16.28
C VAL A 264 -40.23 -16.92 -15.11
N TYR A 265 -40.98 -18.02 -14.92
CA TYR A 265 -40.67 -19.05 -13.93
C TYR A 265 -39.28 -19.68 -14.16
N ARG A 266 -38.97 -20.08 -15.40
CA ARG A 266 -37.66 -20.66 -15.76
C ARG A 266 -36.51 -19.69 -15.49
N ARG A 267 -36.70 -18.40 -15.80
CA ARG A 267 -35.71 -17.35 -15.48
C ARG A 267 -35.53 -17.16 -13.98
N ALA A 268 -36.61 -17.13 -13.21
CA ALA A 268 -36.57 -17.03 -11.75
C ALA A 268 -35.89 -18.25 -11.11
N ASN A 269 -36.14 -19.46 -11.64
CA ASN A 269 -35.51 -20.69 -11.18
C ASN A 269 -34.01 -20.73 -11.49
N ALA A 270 -33.61 -20.38 -12.72
CA ALA A 270 -32.21 -20.34 -13.12
C ALA A 270 -31.40 -19.31 -12.31
N ALA A 271 -32.05 -18.23 -11.86
CA ALA A 271 -31.47 -17.22 -10.99
C ALA A 271 -31.52 -17.59 -9.48
N GLY A 272 -32.14 -18.71 -9.10
CA GLY A 272 -32.29 -19.11 -7.70
C GLY A 272 -33.25 -18.22 -6.89
N HIS A 273 -34.13 -17.48 -7.57
CA HIS A 273 -35.03 -16.49 -6.98
C HIS A 273 -36.43 -17.06 -6.65
N LEU A 274 -36.64 -18.37 -6.77
CA LEU A 274 -37.92 -18.98 -6.42
C LEU A 274 -38.09 -19.07 -4.89
N ASN A 275 -39.27 -18.69 -4.44
CA ASN A 275 -39.79 -18.96 -3.10
C ASN A 275 -41.26 -19.36 -3.22
N ASP A 276 -41.82 -19.89 -2.13
CA ASP A 276 -43.19 -20.44 -2.14
C ASP A 276 -44.24 -19.41 -2.54
N GLU A 277 -44.05 -18.14 -2.16
CA GLU A 277 -44.93 -17.02 -2.50
C GLU A 277 -44.90 -16.69 -4.01
N LEU A 278 -43.71 -16.62 -4.60
CA LEU A 278 -43.54 -16.37 -6.03
C LEU A 278 -44.07 -17.53 -6.88
N ILE A 279 -43.86 -18.77 -6.44
CA ILE A 279 -44.40 -19.94 -7.13
C ILE A 279 -45.93 -19.90 -7.12
N ALA A 280 -46.55 -19.59 -5.97
CA ALA A 280 -47.99 -19.46 -5.87
C ALA A 280 -48.54 -18.33 -6.76
N GLY A 281 -47.87 -17.17 -6.78
CA GLY A 281 -48.26 -16.03 -7.61
C GLY A 281 -48.15 -16.32 -9.12
N LEU A 282 -47.04 -16.90 -9.57
CA LEU A 282 -46.86 -17.27 -10.98
C LEU A 282 -47.87 -18.35 -11.42
N THR A 283 -48.18 -19.30 -10.54
CA THR A 283 -49.18 -20.36 -10.82
C THR A 283 -50.57 -19.75 -10.96
N ALA A 284 -50.96 -18.85 -10.07
CA ALA A 284 -52.26 -18.17 -10.13
C ALA A 284 -52.44 -17.35 -11.42
N ILE A 285 -51.37 -16.66 -11.88
CA ILE A 285 -51.40 -15.89 -13.12
C ILE A 285 -51.51 -16.82 -14.34
N ALA A 286 -50.74 -17.92 -14.36
CA ALA A 286 -50.81 -18.91 -15.45
C ALA A 286 -52.20 -19.58 -15.53
N ASP A 287 -52.79 -19.95 -14.39
CA ASP A 287 -54.12 -20.54 -14.33
C ASP A 287 -55.21 -19.55 -14.79
N ARG A 288 -55.08 -18.26 -14.43
CA ARG A 288 -55.97 -17.20 -14.91
C ARG A 288 -55.89 -17.04 -16.43
N LEU A 289 -54.68 -16.92 -16.99
CA LEU A 289 -54.48 -16.82 -18.44
C LEU A 289 -54.96 -18.07 -19.19
N LYS A 290 -54.83 -19.25 -18.57
CA LYS A 290 -55.32 -20.51 -19.14
C LYS A 290 -56.85 -20.58 -19.13
N ALA A 291 -57.50 -20.06 -18.09
CA ALA A 291 -58.96 -19.96 -18.02
C ALA A 291 -59.51 -18.92 -19.01
N GLU A 292 -58.80 -17.82 -19.23
CA GLU A 292 -59.14 -16.80 -20.23
C GLU A 292 -58.94 -17.30 -21.66
N ALA A 293 -57.90 -18.11 -21.91
CA ALA A 293 -57.66 -18.77 -23.19
C ALA A 293 -58.65 -19.93 -23.46
N ALA A 294 -59.31 -20.46 -22.43
CA ALA A 294 -60.36 -21.47 -22.54
C ALA A 294 -61.77 -20.88 -22.82
N GLY A 295 -61.81 -19.72 -23.48
CA GLY A 295 -63.01 -19.22 -24.15
C GLY A 295 -63.44 -20.16 -25.30
N PRO A 296 -64.71 -20.08 -25.74
CA PRO A 296 -65.34 -21.10 -26.59
C PRO A 296 -64.56 -21.32 -27.90
N ASP A 297 -64.57 -22.57 -28.37
CA ASP A 297 -64.12 -22.93 -29.70
C ASP A 297 -64.88 -22.13 -30.78
N GLU A 298 -64.30 -22.01 -31.98
CA GLU A 298 -64.89 -21.29 -33.14
C GLU A 298 -66.29 -21.80 -33.55
N ASP A 299 -66.82 -22.85 -32.92
CA ASP A 299 -68.12 -23.48 -33.22
C ASP A 299 -69.15 -23.46 -32.07
N GLY A 300 -68.87 -22.86 -30.91
CA GLY A 300 -69.89 -22.42 -29.94
C GLY A 300 -70.87 -23.49 -29.42
N ALA A 301 -70.39 -24.70 -29.08
CA ALA A 301 -71.23 -25.75 -28.50
C ALA A 301 -70.87 -26.03 -27.02
N TYR A 302 -71.88 -25.99 -26.14
CA TYR A 302 -71.76 -26.50 -24.76
C TYR A 302 -72.00 -28.01 -24.75
N GLU A 303 -71.19 -28.78 -24.02
CA GLU A 303 -71.46 -30.21 -23.79
C GLU A 303 -72.83 -30.38 -23.12
N ALA A 304 -73.74 -31.05 -23.83
CA ALA A 304 -75.10 -31.29 -23.39
C ALA A 304 -75.14 -32.36 -22.29
N GLU A 305 -75.78 -32.00 -21.18
CA GLU A 305 -76.17 -32.88 -20.08
C GLU A 305 -77.17 -33.94 -20.58
N LEU A 306 -76.80 -35.22 -20.57
CA LEU A 306 -77.71 -36.33 -20.85
C LEU A 306 -78.54 -36.65 -19.59
N VAL A 307 -79.81 -36.28 -19.61
CA VAL A 307 -80.81 -36.70 -18.62
C VAL A 307 -81.37 -38.07 -19.02
N GLU A 308 -81.14 -39.09 -18.18
CA GLU A 308 -81.83 -40.40 -18.26
C GLU A 308 -83.32 -40.26 -17.92
N GLN A 309 -84.22 -40.83 -18.73
CA GLN A 309 -85.54 -41.26 -18.27
C GLN A 309 -85.98 -42.58 -18.93
N GLN A 310 -86.64 -43.39 -18.09
CA GLN A 310 -87.17 -44.75 -18.29
C GLN A 310 -88.23 -44.87 -19.38
#